data_AF-A0A972K2X7-F1
#
_entry.id   AF-A0A972K2X7-F1
#
_cell.length_a   1.000
_cell.length_b   1.000
_cell.length_c   1.000
_cell.angle_alpha   90.00
_cell.angle_beta   90.00
_cell.angle_gamma   90.00
#
_symmetry.space_group_name_H-M   'P 1'
#
loop_
_entity.id
_entity.type
_entity.pdbx_description
1 polymer ?
#
loop_
_entity_poly.entity_id
_entity_poly.type
_entity_poly.pdbx_seq_one_letter_code
_entity_poly.pdbx_strand_id
1 'polypeptide(L)'
;MIRNDYERLGLQNAFVAGWREGNIEIPYLLLKHYSQLKLNEVEVMLMIHVMALIEKERKDFPTLEELQGRMSVGPEKVIAALQKLLKEGLLTIDEDIDPVSGMQCEKYNFSPLLERLAGCWYDEQMERQKAREQSEPVVRKDIFSIFEKEFGRPLTPMELESITGWLDKDQYQEQLILAGLKEAVFAGKVHFRYIDRILMEWSRNRITTVEQAKEHSQKFRSIR
;
A
#
# COMPACT_ATOMS: atom_id res chain seq x y z
N MET A 1 -26.07 34.29 37.13
CA MET A 1 -25.88 33.98 35.70
C MET A 1 -24.67 34.73 35.12
N ILE A 2 -24.56 36.06 35.28
CA ILE A 2 -23.54 36.91 34.64
C ILE A 2 -22.07 36.50 34.93
N ARG A 3 -21.75 36.00 36.15
CA ARG A 3 -20.37 35.61 36.53
C ARG A 3 -19.83 34.40 35.74
N ASN A 4 -20.71 33.50 35.32
CA ASN A 4 -20.36 32.28 34.58
C ASN A 4 -20.08 32.59 33.10
N ASP A 5 -20.68 33.66 32.55
CA ASP A 5 -20.45 34.09 31.17
C ASP A 5 -19.08 34.78 31.00
N TYR A 6 -18.59 35.52 32.00
CA TYR A 6 -17.25 36.11 31.97
C TYR A 6 -16.14 35.07 32.11
N GLU A 7 -16.30 34.06 32.96
CA GLU A 7 -15.36 32.93 33.07
C GLU A 7 -15.33 32.10 31.78
N ARG A 8 -16.52 31.85 31.18
CA ARG A 8 -16.64 31.17 29.89
C ARG A 8 -15.97 31.95 28.75
N LEU A 9 -16.16 33.27 28.69
CA LEU A 9 -15.53 34.12 27.69
C LEU A 9 -14.00 34.18 27.88
N GLY A 10 -13.52 34.19 29.12
CA GLY A 10 -12.09 34.11 29.45
C GLY A 10 -11.47 32.79 29.00
N LEU A 11 -12.11 31.66 29.29
CA LEU A 11 -11.69 30.33 28.84
C LEU A 11 -11.71 30.19 27.31
N GLN A 12 -12.72 30.76 26.64
CA GLN A 12 -12.80 30.77 25.18
C GLN A 12 -11.69 31.62 24.57
N ASN A 13 -11.39 32.79 25.13
CA ASN A 13 -10.31 33.65 24.64
C ASN A 13 -8.93 33.03 24.89
N ALA A 14 -8.73 32.34 26.01
CA ALA A 14 -7.52 31.57 26.28
C ALA A 14 -7.37 30.38 25.31
N PHE A 15 -8.46 29.66 25.04
CA PHE A 15 -8.50 28.58 24.05
C PHE A 15 -8.20 29.08 22.64
N VAL A 16 -8.79 30.20 22.23
CA VAL A 16 -8.54 30.86 20.94
C VAL A 16 -7.12 31.41 20.86
N ALA A 17 -6.56 31.93 21.95
CA ALA A 17 -5.17 32.38 22.01
C ALA A 17 -4.19 31.20 21.86
N GLY A 18 -4.40 30.09 22.58
CA GLY A 18 -3.60 28.87 22.44
C GLY A 18 -3.70 28.26 21.04
N TRP A 19 -4.89 28.25 20.43
CA TRP A 19 -5.05 27.80 19.04
C TRP A 19 -4.37 28.73 18.02
N ARG A 20 -4.14 30.00 18.37
CA ARG A 20 -3.41 30.97 17.52
C ARG A 20 -1.89 30.81 17.63
N GLU A 21 -1.36 30.09 18.62
CA GLU A 21 0.08 29.78 18.70
C GLU A 21 0.55 28.84 17.58
N GLY A 22 -0.40 28.17 16.92
CA GLY A 22 -0.19 27.41 15.69
C GLY A 22 -0.03 25.91 15.90
N ASN A 23 0.08 25.17 14.79
CA ASN A 23 0.23 23.72 14.78
C ASN A 23 1.64 23.33 14.34
N ILE A 24 2.10 22.17 14.79
CA ILE A 24 3.32 21.52 14.30
C ILE A 24 2.89 20.46 13.28
N GLU A 25 3.52 20.47 12.11
CA GLU A 25 3.24 19.48 11.07
C GLU A 25 4.16 18.27 11.26
N ILE A 26 3.57 17.13 11.61
CA ILE A 26 4.33 15.89 11.83
C ILE A 26 4.10 14.96 10.64
N PRO A 27 5.15 14.38 10.04
CA PRO A 27 4.98 13.39 8.98
C PRO A 27 4.13 12.21 9.45
N TYR A 28 3.00 11.96 8.76
CA TYR A 28 2.11 10.84 9.11
C TYR A 28 2.82 9.48 9.09
N LEU A 29 3.83 9.34 8.20
CA LEU A 29 4.65 8.12 8.13
C LEU A 29 5.37 7.82 9.44
N LEU A 30 5.77 8.84 10.22
CA LEU A 30 6.37 8.64 11.53
C LEU A 30 5.38 7.94 12.45
N LEU A 31 4.16 8.48 12.58
CA LEU A 31 3.11 7.88 13.42
C LEU A 31 2.69 6.49 12.96
N LYS A 32 2.75 6.24 11.64
CA LYS A 32 2.38 4.96 11.05
C LYS A 32 3.45 3.88 11.24
N HIS A 33 4.74 4.23 11.18
CA HIS A 33 5.85 3.27 11.07
C HIS A 33 6.86 3.31 12.23
N TYR A 34 6.72 4.19 13.22
CA TYR A 34 7.71 4.29 14.32
C TYR A 34 7.94 2.95 15.04
N SER A 35 6.89 2.15 15.24
CA SER A 35 7.00 0.83 15.88
C SER A 35 7.80 -0.17 15.04
N GLN A 36 7.71 -0.09 13.70
CA GLN A 36 8.51 -0.90 12.77
C GLN A 36 9.99 -0.52 12.82
N LEU A 37 10.28 0.76 13.09
CA LEU A 37 11.62 1.28 13.34
C LEU A 37 12.14 1.01 14.76
N LYS A 38 11.40 0.26 15.59
CA LYS A 38 11.73 -0.04 17.00
C LYS A 38 11.84 1.21 17.87
N LEU A 39 11.12 2.26 17.50
CA LEU A 39 10.96 3.46 18.30
C LEU A 39 9.84 3.26 19.33
N ASN A 40 9.98 3.89 20.49
CA ASN A 40 8.92 4.00 21.49
C ASN A 40 8.29 5.40 21.50
N GLU A 41 7.23 5.56 22.28
CA GLU A 41 6.46 6.80 22.38
C GLU A 41 7.27 7.93 22.98
N VAL A 42 8.22 7.64 23.88
CA VAL A 42 9.11 8.66 24.48
C VAL A 42 10.06 9.22 23.44
N GLU A 43 10.64 8.36 22.60
CA GLU A 43 11.53 8.74 21.51
C GLU A 43 10.78 9.55 20.45
N VAL A 44 9.59 9.10 20.05
CA VAL A 44 8.75 9.85 19.10
C VAL A 44 8.34 11.21 19.67
N MET A 45 7.95 11.27 20.94
CA MET A 45 7.59 12.54 21.59
C MET A 45 8.78 13.49 21.68
N LEU A 46 9.97 12.98 22.01
CA LEU A 46 11.21 13.76 21.99
C LEU A 46 11.45 14.36 20.59
N MET A 47 11.30 13.56 19.54
CA MET A 47 11.47 14.02 18.15
C MET A 47 10.46 15.12 17.79
N ILE A 48 9.20 14.98 18.20
CA ILE A 48 8.16 16.00 18.00
C ILE A 48 8.53 17.30 18.70
N HIS A 49 9.04 17.25 19.94
CA HIS A 49 9.49 18.44 20.65
C HIS A 49 10.70 19.10 19.99
N VAL A 50 11.67 18.31 19.51
CA VAL A 50 12.80 18.85 18.74
C VAL A 50 12.30 19.54 17.47
N MET A 51 11.42 18.90 16.69
CA MET A 51 10.81 19.51 15.49
C MET A 51 10.07 20.81 15.83
N ALA A 52 9.32 20.83 16.92
CA ALA A 52 8.59 22.00 17.39
C ALA A 52 9.53 23.18 17.71
N LEU A 53 10.63 22.92 18.42
CA LEU A 53 11.60 23.93 18.83
C LEU A 53 12.35 24.50 17.62
N ILE A 54 12.68 23.66 16.64
CA ILE A 54 13.30 24.09 15.38
C ILE A 54 12.30 24.96 14.59
N GLU A 55 11.09 24.46 14.36
CA GLU A 55 10.14 25.12 13.45
C GLU A 55 9.50 26.38 14.04
N LYS A 56 9.10 26.35 15.32
CA LYS A 56 8.37 27.46 15.96
C LYS A 56 9.27 28.42 16.71
N GLU A 57 10.32 27.93 17.35
CA GLU A 57 11.20 28.76 18.19
C GLU A 57 12.52 29.13 17.49
N ARG A 58 12.77 28.62 16.27
CA ARG A 58 14.03 28.82 15.50
C ARG A 58 15.27 28.43 16.31
N LYS A 59 15.12 27.37 17.12
CA LYS A 59 16.22 26.77 17.88
C LYS A 59 16.67 25.53 17.15
N ASP A 60 17.66 25.69 16.27
CA ASP A 60 18.18 24.61 15.43
C ASP A 60 18.84 23.49 16.24
N PHE A 61 19.36 23.81 17.43
CA PHE A 61 19.95 22.86 18.36
C PHE A 61 19.47 23.10 19.80
N PRO A 62 18.25 22.65 20.14
CA PRO A 62 17.72 22.79 21.49
C PRO A 62 18.55 22.03 22.51
N THR A 63 18.73 22.65 23.67
CA THR A 63 19.47 22.03 24.78
C THR A 63 18.68 20.90 25.42
N LEU A 64 19.39 19.99 26.07
CA LEU A 64 18.76 18.90 26.80
C LEU A 64 17.81 19.39 27.90
N GLU A 65 18.14 20.50 28.57
CA GLU A 65 17.30 21.11 29.61
C GLU A 65 15.95 21.60 29.05
N GLU A 66 15.97 22.20 27.86
CA GLU A 66 14.74 22.64 27.18
C GLU A 66 13.86 21.46 26.78
N LEU A 67 14.47 20.37 26.30
CA LEU A 67 13.76 19.14 25.94
C LEU A 67 13.16 18.47 27.18
N GLN A 68 13.93 18.39 28.27
CA GLN A 68 13.46 17.86 29.55
C GLN A 68 12.33 18.70 30.14
N GLY A 69 12.39 20.02 30.02
CA GLY A 69 11.33 20.92 30.48
C GLY A 69 9.99 20.74 29.76
N ARG A 70 9.98 20.13 28.58
CA ARG A 70 8.76 19.85 27.79
C ARG A 70 8.18 18.46 28.03
N MET A 71 8.94 17.55 28.66
CA MET A 71 8.56 16.16 28.80
C MET A 71 8.20 15.81 30.25
N SER A 72 7.20 14.93 30.42
CA SER A 72 6.78 14.45 31.75
C SER A 72 7.62 13.27 32.26
N VAL A 73 8.54 12.75 31.45
CA VAL A 73 9.42 11.64 31.82
C VAL A 73 10.65 12.16 32.55
N GLY A 74 11.27 11.30 33.38
CA GLY A 74 12.48 11.67 34.10
C GLY A 74 13.65 12.04 33.16
N PRO A 75 14.54 12.96 33.59
CA PRO A 75 15.72 13.42 32.83
C PRO A 75 16.54 12.30 32.17
N GLU A 76 16.76 11.21 32.91
CA GLU A 76 17.53 10.04 32.45
C GLU A 76 16.91 9.38 31.21
N LYS A 77 15.57 9.31 31.14
CA LYS A 77 14.87 8.71 29.99
C LYS A 77 14.98 9.59 28.75
N VAL A 78 14.94 10.92 28.93
CA VAL A 78 15.13 11.87 27.82
C VAL A 78 16.56 11.75 27.26
N ILE A 79 17.55 11.68 28.13
CA ILE A 79 18.96 11.48 27.75
C ILE A 79 19.13 10.16 27.00
N ALA A 80 18.61 9.07 27.56
CA ALA A 80 18.71 7.75 26.94
C ALA A 80 18.02 7.71 25.56
N ALA A 81 16.85 8.33 25.43
CA ALA A 81 16.14 8.44 24.16
C ALA A 81 16.96 9.23 23.13
N LEU A 82 17.49 10.41 23.50
CA LEU A 82 18.32 11.23 22.62
C LEU A 82 19.57 10.47 22.15
N GLN A 83 20.28 9.84 23.09
CA GLN A 83 21.47 9.05 22.79
C GLN A 83 21.16 7.87 21.86
N LYS A 84 20.04 7.18 22.06
CA LYS A 84 19.61 6.08 21.19
C LYS A 84 19.33 6.60 19.78
N LEU A 85 18.59 7.71 19.63
CA LEU A 85 18.27 8.29 18.33
C LEU A 85 19.52 8.68 17.53
N LEU A 86 20.51 9.28 18.21
CA LEU A 86 21.81 9.60 17.61
C LEU A 86 22.60 8.34 17.23
N LYS A 87 22.67 7.35 18.14
CA LYS A 87 23.40 6.10 17.92
C LYS A 87 22.82 5.26 16.78
N GLU A 88 21.50 5.21 16.65
CA GLU A 88 20.82 4.48 15.58
C GLU A 88 20.84 5.22 14.24
N GLY A 89 21.38 6.45 14.22
CA GLY A 89 21.43 7.31 13.04
C GLY A 89 20.05 7.72 12.57
N LEU A 90 19.08 7.85 13.48
CA LEU A 90 17.75 8.39 13.21
C LEU A 90 17.70 9.90 13.40
N LEU A 91 18.59 10.43 14.24
CA LEU A 91 18.88 11.83 14.41
C LEU A 91 20.37 12.04 14.17
N THR A 92 20.75 13.06 13.43
CA THR A 92 22.15 13.48 13.27
C THR A 92 22.34 14.92 13.72
N ILE A 93 23.59 15.29 13.97
CA ILE A 93 23.97 16.67 14.24
C ILE A 93 24.78 17.11 13.04
N ASP A 94 24.29 18.13 12.35
CA ASP A 94 25.02 18.77 11.26
C ASP A 94 25.74 20.00 11.81
N GLU A 95 26.98 20.18 11.39
CA GLU A 95 27.76 21.38 11.66
C GLU A 95 27.71 22.29 10.44
N ASP A 96 27.35 23.55 10.64
CA ASP A 96 27.36 24.59 9.63
C ASP A 96 28.23 25.75 10.10
N ILE A 97 28.83 26.48 9.17
CA ILE A 97 29.58 27.69 9.49
C ILE A 97 28.72 28.85 9.04
N ASP A 98 28.24 29.65 9.98
CA ASP A 98 27.47 30.84 9.64
C ASP A 98 28.36 31.77 8.79
N PRO A 99 27.99 32.03 7.51
CA PRO A 99 28.80 32.83 6.60
C PRO A 99 28.93 34.29 7.05
N VAL A 100 28.08 34.75 7.98
CA VAL A 100 28.08 36.12 8.50
C VAL A 100 28.97 36.27 9.75
N SER A 101 28.87 35.34 10.70
CA SER A 101 29.61 35.40 11.97
C SER A 101 30.92 34.60 11.98
N GLY A 102 31.11 33.66 11.04
CA GLY A 102 32.22 32.71 11.04
C GLY A 102 32.18 31.72 12.20
N MET A 103 31.07 31.68 12.96
CA MET A 103 30.90 30.80 14.10
C MET A 103 30.33 29.46 13.67
N GLN A 104 30.81 28.38 14.28
CA GLN A 104 30.25 27.05 14.09
C GLN A 104 28.89 26.97 14.77
N CYS A 105 27.88 26.55 14.01
CA CYS A 105 26.53 26.31 14.49
C CYS A 105 26.19 24.83 14.30
N GLU A 106 25.69 24.20 15.36
CA GLU A 106 25.18 22.83 15.31
C GLU A 106 23.66 22.88 15.05
N LYS A 107 23.13 21.85 14.37
CA LYS A 107 21.68 21.66 14.19
C LYS A 107 21.30 20.19 14.19
N TYR A 108 20.11 19.87 14.73
CA TYR A 108 19.57 18.53 14.59
C TYR A 108 18.99 18.28 13.20
N ASN A 109 19.28 17.12 12.64
CA ASN A 109 18.84 16.73 11.30
C ASN A 109 18.09 15.38 11.33
N PHE A 110 16.88 15.37 10.77
CA PHE A 110 15.98 14.22 10.66
C PHE A 110 15.98 13.57 9.26
N SER A 111 16.82 14.01 8.32
CA SER A 111 16.89 13.44 6.96
C SER A 111 17.04 11.92 6.97
N PRO A 112 17.94 11.32 7.79
CA PRO A 112 18.10 9.87 7.83
C PRO A 112 16.83 9.12 8.28
N LEU A 113 16.07 9.70 9.22
CA LEU A 113 14.78 9.15 9.62
C LEU A 113 13.79 9.18 8.45
N LEU A 114 13.69 10.32 7.75
CA LEU A 114 12.75 10.48 6.64
C LEU A 114 13.04 9.49 5.52
N GLU A 115 14.31 9.26 5.21
CA GLU A 115 14.73 8.23 4.25
C GLU A 115 14.30 6.82 4.68
N ARG A 116 14.49 6.46 5.96
CA ARG A 116 14.03 5.16 6.48
C ARG A 116 12.52 5.00 6.45
N LEU A 117 11.78 6.06 6.81
CA LEU A 117 10.32 6.07 6.73
C LEU A 117 9.83 5.91 5.29
N ALA A 118 10.51 6.55 4.33
CA ALA A 118 10.23 6.38 2.90
C ALA A 118 10.47 4.93 2.44
N GLY A 119 11.54 4.29 2.94
CA GLY A 119 11.80 2.87 2.73
C GLY A 119 10.66 1.97 3.23
N CYS A 120 10.21 2.17 4.48
CA CYS A 120 9.07 1.41 5.04
C CYS A 120 7.80 1.57 4.21
N TRP A 121 7.51 2.80 3.75
CA TRP A 121 6.38 3.06 2.88
C TRP A 121 6.52 2.31 1.55
N TYR A 122 7.71 2.33 0.94
CA TYR A 122 7.98 1.64 -0.32
C TYR A 122 7.74 0.13 -0.19
N ASP A 123 8.27 -0.50 0.86
CA ASP A 123 8.12 -1.93 1.11
C ASP A 123 6.65 -2.33 1.29
N GLU A 124 5.87 -1.54 2.05
CA GLU A 124 4.43 -1.78 2.22
C GLU A 124 3.67 -1.70 0.89
N GLN A 125 4.03 -0.74 0.03
CA GLN A 125 3.39 -0.56 -1.26
C GLN A 125 3.72 -1.71 -2.22
N MET A 126 4.96 -2.21 -2.20
CA MET A 126 5.37 -3.38 -2.97
C MET A 126 4.66 -4.64 -2.50
N GLU A 127 4.53 -4.86 -1.19
CA GLU A 127 3.78 -6.02 -0.67
C GLU A 127 2.29 -5.94 -1.00
N ARG A 128 1.68 -4.75 -0.95
CA ARG A 128 0.29 -4.55 -1.41
C ARG A 128 0.13 -4.84 -2.90
N GLN A 129 1.11 -4.46 -3.72
CA GLN A 129 1.09 -4.74 -5.15
C GLN A 129 1.23 -6.25 -5.42
N LYS A 130 2.20 -6.92 -4.80
CA LYS A 130 2.35 -8.38 -4.89
C LYS A 130 1.09 -9.11 -4.43
N ALA A 131 0.47 -8.67 -3.33
CA ALA A 131 -0.76 -9.26 -2.83
C ALA A 131 -1.92 -9.09 -3.84
N ARG A 132 -1.99 -7.94 -4.53
CA ARG A 132 -2.95 -7.71 -5.62
C ARG A 132 -2.68 -8.63 -6.82
N GLU A 133 -1.43 -8.74 -7.24
CA GLU A 133 -1.01 -9.60 -8.36
C GLU A 133 -1.18 -11.09 -8.04
N GLN A 134 -1.03 -11.51 -6.79
CA GLN A 134 -1.30 -12.88 -6.33
C GLN A 134 -2.79 -13.16 -6.15
N SER A 135 -3.60 -12.12 -5.88
CA SER A 135 -5.06 -12.23 -5.81
C SER A 135 -5.73 -12.29 -7.19
N GLU A 136 -5.03 -11.86 -8.25
CA GLU A 136 -5.37 -12.25 -9.62
C GLU A 136 -4.94 -13.71 -9.80
N PRO A 137 -5.86 -14.67 -10.03
CA PRO A 137 -5.47 -16.06 -10.22
C PRO A 137 -4.52 -16.15 -11.41
N VAL A 138 -3.29 -16.62 -11.20
CA VAL A 138 -2.31 -16.91 -12.27
C VAL A 138 -2.93 -17.81 -13.36
N VAL A 139 -3.86 -18.67 -12.95
CA VAL A 139 -4.69 -19.53 -13.80
C VAL A 139 -5.55 -18.75 -14.80
N ARG A 140 -6.04 -17.55 -14.43
CA ARG A 140 -6.85 -16.71 -15.32
C ARG A 140 -6.01 -16.19 -16.49
N LYS A 141 -4.78 -15.73 -16.26
CA LYS A 141 -3.94 -15.17 -17.33
C LYS A 141 -3.66 -16.17 -18.45
N ASP A 142 -3.45 -17.45 -18.13
CA ASP A 142 -3.08 -18.45 -19.15
C ASP A 142 -4.23 -18.69 -20.16
N ILE A 143 -5.44 -18.97 -19.68
CA ILE A 143 -6.60 -19.14 -20.58
C ILE A 143 -6.91 -17.89 -21.39
N PHE A 144 -6.87 -16.69 -20.79
CA PHE A 144 -7.15 -15.45 -21.51
C PHE A 144 -6.13 -15.18 -22.61
N SER A 145 -4.84 -15.35 -22.32
CA SER A 145 -3.78 -15.18 -23.31
C SER A 145 -3.85 -16.20 -24.45
N ILE A 146 -4.26 -17.44 -24.18
CA ILE A 146 -4.48 -18.44 -25.24
C ILE A 146 -5.65 -18.02 -26.14
N PHE A 147 -6.75 -17.54 -25.57
CA PHE A 147 -7.87 -17.01 -26.36
C PHE A 147 -7.44 -15.81 -27.21
N GLU A 148 -6.73 -14.83 -26.66
CA GLU A 148 -6.24 -13.68 -27.43
C GLU A 148 -5.35 -14.08 -28.61
N LYS A 149 -4.49 -15.08 -28.40
CA LYS A 149 -3.61 -15.61 -29.44
C LYS A 149 -4.38 -16.29 -30.58
N GLU A 150 -5.37 -17.12 -30.26
CA GLU A 150 -6.18 -17.81 -31.27
C GLU A 150 -7.16 -16.87 -31.99
N PHE A 151 -7.65 -15.83 -31.32
CA PHE A 151 -8.52 -14.83 -31.91
C PHE A 151 -7.74 -13.74 -32.68
N GLY A 152 -6.42 -13.63 -32.48
CA GLY A 152 -5.55 -12.66 -33.13
C GLY A 152 -5.83 -11.21 -32.72
N ARG A 153 -6.53 -11.00 -31.60
CA ARG A 153 -6.89 -9.68 -31.06
C ARG A 153 -7.05 -9.75 -29.53
N PRO A 154 -6.90 -8.62 -28.82
CA PRO A 154 -7.26 -8.57 -27.41
C PRO A 154 -8.75 -8.86 -27.19
N LEU A 155 -9.06 -9.52 -26.08
CA LEU A 155 -10.43 -9.83 -25.69
C LEU A 155 -11.16 -8.57 -25.20
N THR A 156 -12.43 -8.46 -25.55
CA THR A 156 -13.31 -7.40 -25.01
C THR A 156 -13.76 -7.73 -23.58
N PRO A 157 -14.18 -6.73 -22.78
CA PRO A 157 -14.68 -6.97 -21.43
C PRO A 157 -15.81 -8.02 -21.35
N MET A 158 -16.74 -8.01 -22.31
CA MET A 158 -17.82 -9.00 -22.39
C MET A 158 -17.31 -10.43 -22.66
N GLU A 159 -16.23 -10.56 -23.43
CA GLU A 159 -15.60 -11.85 -23.73
C GLU A 159 -14.85 -12.38 -22.51
N LEU A 160 -14.17 -11.50 -21.76
CA LEU A 160 -13.55 -11.84 -20.48
C LEU A 160 -14.59 -12.35 -19.47
N GLU A 161 -15.74 -11.68 -19.38
CA GLU A 161 -16.86 -12.13 -18.53
C GLU A 161 -17.42 -13.48 -18.96
N SER A 162 -17.44 -13.78 -20.27
CA SER A 162 -17.94 -15.07 -20.77
C SER A 162 -17.05 -16.23 -20.33
N ILE A 163 -15.72 -16.08 -20.46
CA ILE A 163 -14.75 -17.09 -19.99
C ILE A 163 -14.81 -17.22 -18.47
N THR A 164 -14.92 -16.10 -17.75
CA THR A 164 -15.07 -16.10 -16.30
C THR A 164 -16.37 -16.79 -15.89
N GLY A 165 -17.45 -16.62 -16.66
CA GLY A 165 -18.72 -17.33 -16.48
C GLY A 165 -18.57 -18.84 -16.58
N TRP A 166 -17.86 -19.34 -17.60
CA TRP A 166 -17.61 -20.77 -17.77
C TRP A 166 -16.80 -21.38 -16.61
N LEU A 167 -15.83 -20.65 -16.06
CA LEU A 167 -15.00 -21.09 -14.94
C LEU A 167 -15.73 -21.01 -13.59
N ASP A 168 -16.31 -19.85 -13.28
CA ASP A 168 -16.84 -19.57 -11.95
C ASP A 168 -18.30 -20.02 -11.79
N LYS A 169 -19.15 -19.82 -12.82
CA LYS A 169 -20.59 -20.16 -12.74
C LYS A 169 -20.87 -21.60 -13.17
N ASP A 170 -20.36 -21.98 -14.34
CA ASP A 170 -20.63 -23.30 -14.90
C ASP A 170 -19.64 -24.38 -14.39
N GLN A 171 -18.58 -23.95 -13.69
CA GLN A 171 -17.57 -24.83 -13.08
C GLN A 171 -16.93 -25.79 -14.10
N TYR A 172 -16.78 -25.34 -15.36
CA TYR A 172 -16.04 -26.11 -16.36
C TYR A 172 -14.56 -26.13 -16.03
N GLN A 173 -13.93 -27.29 -16.22
CA GLN A 173 -12.47 -27.39 -16.15
C GLN A 173 -11.85 -26.57 -17.28
N GLU A 174 -10.83 -25.78 -16.96
CA GLU A 174 -10.11 -24.93 -17.91
C GLU A 174 -9.64 -25.70 -19.16
N GLN A 175 -9.13 -26.91 -18.96
CA GLN A 175 -8.68 -27.77 -20.04
C GLN A 175 -9.81 -28.14 -21.03
N LEU A 176 -11.04 -28.24 -20.53
CA LEU A 176 -12.23 -28.47 -21.35
C LEU A 176 -12.57 -27.23 -22.18
N ILE A 177 -12.48 -26.03 -21.59
CA ILE A 177 -12.69 -24.76 -22.29
C ILE A 177 -11.67 -24.58 -23.41
N LEU A 178 -10.39 -24.85 -23.13
CA LEU A 178 -9.31 -24.82 -24.13
C LEU A 178 -9.49 -25.87 -25.23
N ALA A 179 -10.03 -27.05 -24.90
CA ALA A 179 -10.38 -28.05 -25.91
C ALA A 179 -11.52 -27.56 -26.81
N GLY A 180 -12.55 -26.92 -26.24
CA GLY A 180 -13.65 -26.31 -26.99
C GLY A 180 -13.18 -25.19 -27.91
N LEU A 181 -12.24 -24.36 -27.44
CA LEU A 181 -11.58 -23.34 -28.28
C LEU A 181 -10.86 -23.98 -29.46
N LYS A 182 -10.05 -25.02 -29.23
CA LYS A 182 -9.35 -25.73 -30.31
C LYS A 182 -10.34 -26.28 -31.34
N GLU A 183 -11.44 -26.88 -30.90
CA GLU A 183 -12.49 -27.36 -31.81
C GLU A 183 -13.14 -26.23 -32.62
N ALA A 184 -13.36 -25.06 -32.01
CA ALA A 184 -13.85 -23.89 -32.71
C ALA A 184 -12.87 -23.38 -33.79
N VAL A 185 -11.57 -23.39 -33.49
CA VAL A 185 -10.49 -23.07 -34.44
C VAL A 185 -10.45 -24.09 -35.58
N PHE A 186 -10.48 -25.38 -35.27
CA PHE A 186 -10.51 -26.44 -36.30
C PHE A 186 -11.74 -26.37 -37.21
N ALA A 187 -12.90 -25.99 -36.66
CA ALA A 187 -14.13 -25.80 -37.44
C ALA A 187 -14.16 -24.49 -38.25
N GLY A 188 -13.14 -23.62 -38.11
CA GLY A 188 -13.10 -22.30 -38.72
C GLY A 188 -14.15 -21.32 -38.18
N LYS A 189 -14.72 -21.61 -37.00
CA LYS A 189 -15.82 -20.85 -36.37
C LYS A 189 -15.40 -20.35 -34.99
N VAL A 190 -14.40 -19.47 -34.98
CA VAL A 190 -13.79 -18.91 -33.76
C VAL A 190 -14.66 -17.77 -33.23
N HIS A 191 -15.75 -18.11 -32.55
CA HIS A 191 -16.58 -17.14 -31.83
C HIS A 191 -17.19 -17.74 -30.57
N PHE A 192 -17.36 -16.92 -29.53
CA PHE A 192 -17.81 -17.33 -28.19
C PHE A 192 -19.11 -18.15 -28.19
N ARG A 193 -20.10 -17.76 -29.01
CA ARG A 193 -21.37 -18.51 -29.14
C ARG A 193 -21.19 -19.96 -29.62
N TYR A 194 -20.14 -20.25 -30.37
CA TYR A 194 -19.87 -21.60 -30.86
C TYR A 194 -19.22 -22.45 -29.77
N ILE A 195 -18.23 -21.87 -29.08
CA ILE A 195 -17.55 -22.51 -27.95
C ILE A 195 -18.56 -22.82 -26.83
N ASP A 196 -19.47 -21.88 -26.53
CA ASP A 196 -20.54 -22.07 -25.56
C ASP A 196 -21.45 -23.26 -25.90
N ARG A 197 -21.82 -23.39 -27.19
CA ARG A 197 -22.62 -24.54 -27.66
C ARG A 197 -21.86 -25.86 -27.50
N ILE A 198 -20.56 -25.88 -27.82
CA ILE A 198 -19.71 -27.07 -27.64
C ILE A 198 -19.66 -27.47 -26.16
N LEU A 199 -19.40 -26.51 -25.27
CA LEU A 199 -19.33 -26.77 -23.82
C LEU A 199 -20.67 -27.25 -23.26
N MET A 200 -21.78 -26.63 -23.68
CA MET A 200 -23.12 -27.06 -23.26
C MET A 200 -23.45 -28.47 -23.76
N GLU A 201 -23.04 -28.83 -24.98
CA GLU A 201 -23.24 -30.16 -25.53
C GLU A 201 -22.41 -31.22 -24.78
N TRP A 202 -21.15 -30.92 -24.48
CA TRP A 202 -20.29 -31.79 -23.67
C TRP A 202 -20.83 -31.97 -22.25
N SER A 203 -21.31 -30.89 -21.63
CA SER A 203 -21.98 -30.93 -20.32
C SER A 203 -23.20 -31.85 -20.32
N ARG A 204 -24.07 -31.74 -21.34
CA ARG A 204 -25.26 -32.61 -21.49
C ARG A 204 -24.89 -34.08 -21.65
N ASN A 205 -23.78 -34.37 -22.32
CA ASN A 205 -23.29 -35.73 -22.53
C ASN A 205 -22.42 -36.25 -21.38
N ARG A 206 -22.35 -35.52 -20.25
CA ARG A 206 -21.55 -35.84 -19.05
C ARG A 206 -20.07 -36.04 -19.35
N ILE A 207 -19.55 -35.31 -20.34
CA ILE A 207 -18.14 -35.32 -20.71
C ILE A 207 -17.39 -34.42 -19.74
N THR A 208 -16.56 -35.01 -18.89
CA THR A 208 -15.80 -34.28 -17.87
C THR A 208 -14.30 -34.24 -18.14
N THR A 209 -13.81 -35.04 -19.09
CA THR A 209 -12.38 -35.10 -19.43
C THR A 209 -12.11 -34.67 -20.87
N VAL A 210 -10.91 -34.13 -21.10
CA VAL A 210 -10.45 -33.69 -22.43
C VAL A 210 -10.41 -34.86 -23.43
N GLU A 211 -10.10 -36.07 -22.96
CA GLU A 211 -10.03 -37.28 -23.79
C GLU A 211 -11.42 -37.66 -24.31
N GLN A 212 -12.44 -37.68 -23.44
CA GLN A 212 -13.82 -37.92 -23.82
C GLN A 212 -14.34 -36.84 -24.78
N ALA A 213 -13.97 -35.57 -24.57
CA ALA A 213 -14.33 -34.46 -25.45
C ALA A 213 -13.75 -34.64 -26.87
N LYS A 214 -12.49 -35.08 -26.98
CA LYS A 214 -11.85 -35.39 -28.27
C LYS A 214 -12.53 -36.56 -28.96
N GLU A 215 -12.81 -37.66 -28.25
CA GLU A 215 -13.48 -38.82 -28.82
C GLU A 215 -14.90 -38.49 -29.31
N HIS A 216 -15.66 -37.71 -28.54
CA HIS A 216 -16.99 -37.27 -28.93
C HIS A 216 -16.95 -36.40 -30.19
N SER A 217 -16.00 -35.47 -30.24
CA SER A 217 -15.80 -34.59 -31.40
C SER A 217 -15.40 -35.37 -32.65
N GLN A 218 -14.58 -36.43 -32.51
CA GLN A 218 -14.23 -37.33 -33.62
C GLN A 218 -15.43 -38.17 -34.10
N LYS A 219 -16.26 -38.69 -33.20
CA LYS A 219 -17.48 -39.44 -33.57
C LYS A 219 -18.48 -38.57 -34.30
N PHE A 220 -18.65 -37.31 -33.87
CA PHE A 220 -19.50 -36.35 -34.57
C PHE A 220 -18.97 -35.99 -35.97
N ARG A 221 -17.64 -36.00 -36.17
CA ARG A 221 -17.02 -35.80 -37.49
C ARG A 221 -17.24 -37.01 -38.41
N SER A 222 -17.27 -38.24 -37.91
CA SER A 222 -17.46 -39.44 -38.75
C SER A 222 -18.91 -39.67 -39.20
N ILE A 223 -19.87 -38.98 -38.59
CA ILE A 223 -21.31 -39.10 -38.88
C ILE A 223 -21.77 -38.08 -39.93
N ARG A 224 -20.90 -37.13 -40.32
CA ARG A 224 -21.21 -36.04 -41.25
C ARG A 224 -20.48 -36.20 -42.58
#